data_AF-A0A965PN94-F1
#
_entry.id   AF-A0A965PN94-F1
#
_cell.length_a   1.000
_cell.length_b   1.000
_cell.length_c   1.000
_cell.angle_alpha   90.00
_cell.angle_beta   90.00
_cell.angle_gamma   90.00
#
_symmetry.space_group_name_H-M   'P 1'
#
loop_
_entity.id
_entity.type
_entity.pdbx_description
1 polymer ?
#
loop_
_entity_poly.entity_id
_entity_poly.type
_entity_poly.pdbx_seq_one_letter_code
_entity_poly.pdbx_strand_id
1 'polypeptide(L)'
;MLALFGCNTAPPEPRPLPINSSEWTASEWDAFVRFVQQSGYDQMAGRANEGDVDAINWEISRLWPNPNDAAQMRYIVNRESRYQPWAKNPRSSASGLTQQLDIHAWRYERRGWDWNTDRFDAFKNLAIARDLYDAAGFSPWRCC
;
A
#
# COMPACT_ATOMS: atom_id res chain seq x y z
N MET A 1 11.64 20.41 -45.97
CA MET A 1 12.80 19.94 -45.20
C MET A 1 12.48 20.08 -43.71
N LEU A 2 12.03 19.00 -43.07
CA LEU A 2 12.33 18.64 -41.67
C LEU A 2 11.66 17.30 -41.34
N ALA A 3 12.38 16.53 -40.53
CA ALA A 3 12.41 15.08 -40.51
C ALA A 3 11.25 14.41 -39.78
N LEU A 4 10.97 13.19 -40.23
CA LEU A 4 10.27 12.12 -39.53
C LEU A 4 10.94 11.84 -38.17
N PHE A 5 10.17 11.95 -37.09
CA PHE A 5 10.35 11.21 -35.84
C PHE A 5 9.06 10.40 -35.70
N GLY A 6 9.02 9.13 -35.36
CA GLY A 6 10.01 8.17 -34.86
C GLY A 6 9.13 7.04 -34.36
N CYS A 7 9.43 5.82 -34.79
CA CYS A 7 8.67 4.58 -34.57
C CYS A 7 7.83 4.54 -33.27
N ASN A 8 6.52 4.39 -33.43
CA ASN A 8 5.65 3.74 -32.45
C ASN A 8 6.06 2.27 -32.38
N THR A 9 7.08 1.94 -31.58
CA THR A 9 7.23 0.56 -31.10
C THR A 9 6.46 0.49 -29.79
N ALA A 10 5.29 -0.15 -29.85
CA ALA A 10 4.70 -0.73 -28.66
C ALA A 10 5.80 -1.47 -27.86
N PRO A 11 5.79 -1.43 -26.52
CA PRO A 11 6.70 -2.25 -25.73
C PRO A 11 6.58 -3.69 -26.25
N PRO A 12 7.71 -4.41 -26.42
CA PRO A 12 7.66 -5.78 -26.88
C PRO A 12 6.69 -6.56 -25.99
N GLU A 13 5.73 -7.25 -26.61
CA GLU A 13 4.84 -8.12 -25.86
C GLU A 13 5.70 -9.06 -24.99
N PRO A 14 5.36 -9.22 -23.70
CA PRO A 14 6.10 -10.12 -22.84
C PRO A 14 6.07 -11.50 -23.48
N ARG A 15 7.27 -11.99 -23.84
CA ARG A 15 7.42 -13.34 -24.39
C ARG A 15 6.77 -14.31 -23.39
N PRO A 16 5.95 -15.28 -23.84
CA PRO A 16 5.42 -16.31 -22.95
C PRO A 16 6.59 -16.96 -22.22
N LEU A 17 6.59 -16.91 -20.89
CA LEU A 17 7.68 -17.49 -20.11
C LEU A 17 7.71 -19.01 -20.37
N PRO A 18 8.89 -19.60 -20.64
CA PRO A 18 8.98 -21.04 -20.82
C PRO A 18 8.52 -21.74 -19.55
N ILE A 19 7.67 -22.76 -19.70
CA ILE A 19 7.02 -23.50 -18.60
C ILE A 19 8.03 -24.23 -17.71
N ASN A 20 9.28 -24.40 -18.17
CA ASN A 20 10.33 -25.13 -17.46
C ASN A 20 11.43 -24.21 -16.89
N SER A 21 11.63 -24.21 -15.57
CA SER A 21 12.57 -23.32 -14.86
C SER A 21 14.05 -23.64 -15.11
N SER A 22 14.37 -24.79 -15.70
CA SER A 22 15.76 -25.19 -16.02
C SER A 22 16.37 -24.42 -17.19
N GLU A 23 15.58 -23.67 -17.95
CA GLU A 23 16.02 -22.91 -19.14
C GLU A 23 16.17 -21.41 -18.87
N TRP A 24 15.85 -20.96 -17.65
CA TRP A 24 15.82 -19.55 -17.33
C TRP A 24 17.19 -19.02 -16.95
N THR A 25 17.53 -17.85 -17.46
CA THR A 25 18.66 -17.07 -16.96
C THR A 25 18.38 -16.56 -15.55
N ALA A 26 19.44 -16.22 -14.80
CA ALA A 26 19.30 -15.65 -13.45
C ALA A 26 18.45 -14.36 -13.42
N SER A 27 18.53 -13.54 -14.48
CA SER A 27 17.72 -12.32 -14.62
C SER A 27 16.24 -12.61 -14.88
N GLU A 28 15.92 -13.66 -15.66
CA GLU A 28 14.54 -14.06 -15.90
C GLU A 28 13.92 -14.67 -14.64
N TRP A 29 14.70 -15.43 -13.88
CA TRP A 29 14.29 -15.93 -12.57
C TRP A 29 14.03 -14.81 -11.57
N ASP A 30 14.91 -13.82 -11.46
CA ASP A 30 14.68 -12.64 -10.59
C ASP A 30 13.43 -11.86 -11.01
N ALA A 31 13.23 -11.61 -12.31
CA ALA A 31 12.04 -10.93 -12.81
C ALA A 31 10.74 -11.68 -12.47
N PHE A 32 10.71 -12.99 -12.63
CA PHE A 32 9.56 -13.82 -12.26
C PHE A 32 9.32 -13.83 -10.74
N VAL A 33 10.37 -13.98 -9.93
CA VAL A 33 10.23 -13.95 -8.47
C VAL A 33 9.63 -12.61 -8.03
N ARG A 34 10.11 -11.49 -8.58
CA ARG A 34 9.54 -10.16 -8.33
C ARG A 34 8.08 -10.07 -8.79
N PHE A 35 7.74 -10.63 -9.95
CA PHE A 35 6.37 -10.66 -10.44
C PHE A 35 5.43 -11.44 -9.50
N VAL A 36 5.84 -12.63 -9.04
CA VAL A 36 5.05 -13.43 -8.10
C VAL A 36 4.88 -12.70 -6.76
N GLN A 37 5.96 -12.09 -6.25
CA GLN A 37 5.91 -11.29 -5.02
C GLN A 37 4.98 -10.09 -5.16
N GLN A 38 5.06 -9.36 -6.27
CA GLN A 38 4.19 -8.22 -6.54
C GLN A 38 2.73 -8.66 -6.69
N SER A 39 2.46 -9.75 -7.40
CA SER A 39 1.12 -10.30 -7.55
C SER A 39 0.49 -10.69 -6.21
N GLY A 40 1.29 -11.28 -5.31
CA GLY A 40 0.86 -11.57 -3.95
C GLY A 40 0.57 -10.31 -3.13
N TYR A 41 1.39 -9.27 -3.27
CA TYR A 41 1.17 -7.96 -2.64
C TYR A 41 -0.13 -7.32 -3.15
N ASP A 42 -0.35 -7.30 -4.47
CA ASP A 42 -1.53 -6.70 -5.10
C ASP A 42 -2.81 -7.44 -4.69
N GLN A 43 -2.76 -8.77 -4.56
CA GLN A 43 -3.88 -9.57 -4.05
C GLN A 43 -4.22 -9.20 -2.59
N MET A 44 -3.22 -9.03 -1.73
CA MET A 44 -3.44 -8.60 -0.34
C MET A 44 -3.95 -7.17 -0.28
N ALA A 45 -3.44 -6.26 -1.10
CA ALA A 45 -3.91 -4.88 -1.20
C ALA A 45 -5.39 -4.83 -1.60
N GLY A 46 -5.79 -5.62 -2.61
CA GLY A 46 -7.18 -5.75 -3.04
C GLY A 46 -8.10 -6.22 -1.93
N ARG A 47 -7.75 -7.33 -1.26
CA ARG A 47 -8.50 -7.86 -0.11
C ARG A 47 -8.58 -6.84 1.04
N ALA A 48 -7.48 -6.15 1.35
CA ALA A 48 -7.45 -5.15 2.39
C ALA A 48 -8.39 -3.98 2.08
N ASN A 49 -8.46 -3.54 0.81
CA ASN A 49 -9.40 -2.52 0.34
C ASN A 49 -10.87 -2.95 0.44
N GLU A 50 -11.15 -4.26 0.47
CA GLU A 50 -12.47 -4.84 0.74
C GLU A 50 -12.77 -4.99 2.25
N GLY A 51 -11.83 -4.60 3.13
CA GLY A 51 -11.98 -4.71 4.58
C GLY A 51 -11.61 -6.09 5.16
N ASP A 52 -10.88 -6.91 4.40
CA ASP A 52 -10.36 -8.18 4.88
C ASP A 52 -9.34 -7.96 6.01
N VAL A 53 -9.73 -8.38 7.21
CA VAL A 53 -8.94 -8.19 8.44
C VAL A 53 -7.59 -8.90 8.37
N ASP A 54 -7.50 -10.06 7.73
CA ASP A 54 -6.24 -10.81 7.63
C ASP A 54 -5.26 -10.12 6.69
N ALA A 55 -5.75 -9.58 5.57
CA ALA A 55 -4.93 -8.81 4.65
C ALA A 55 -4.43 -7.49 5.27
N ILE A 56 -5.28 -6.81 6.04
CA ILE A 56 -4.90 -5.60 6.80
C ILE A 56 -3.85 -5.96 7.87
N ASN A 57 -4.07 -7.04 8.63
CA ASN A 57 -3.13 -7.49 9.66
C ASN A 57 -1.79 -7.94 9.09
N TRP A 58 -1.79 -8.55 7.89
CA TRP A 58 -0.58 -8.88 7.15
C TRP A 58 0.24 -7.62 6.85
N GLU A 59 -0.41 -6.58 6.34
CA GLU A 59 0.27 -5.31 6.03
C GLU A 59 0.77 -4.58 7.29
N ILE A 60 -0.02 -4.57 8.37
CA ILE A 60 0.43 -4.04 9.67
C ILE A 60 1.68 -4.78 10.15
N SER A 61 1.71 -6.10 10.04
CA SER A 61 2.87 -6.90 10.49
C SER A 61 4.11 -6.64 9.63
N ARG A 62 3.91 -6.38 8.33
CA ARG A 62 4.98 -6.01 7.40
C ARG A 62 5.55 -4.63 7.72
N LEU A 63 4.69 -3.65 8.00
CA LEU A 63 5.09 -2.27 8.28
C LEU A 63 5.61 -2.09 9.71
N TRP A 64 5.14 -2.85 10.70
CA TRP A 64 5.62 -2.83 12.09
C TRP A 64 6.17 -4.21 12.47
N PRO A 65 7.46 -4.50 12.20
CA PRO A 65 8.03 -5.82 12.48
C PRO A 65 8.18 -6.12 13.97
N ASN A 66 8.17 -5.09 14.84
CA ASN A 66 8.09 -5.30 16.29
C ASN A 66 6.66 -5.78 16.66
N PRO A 67 6.50 -6.96 17.29
CA PRO A 67 5.18 -7.50 17.61
C PRO A 67 4.31 -6.62 18.51
N ASN A 68 4.93 -5.86 19.42
CA ASN A 68 4.20 -4.98 20.35
C ASN A 68 3.64 -3.76 19.61
N ASP A 69 4.45 -3.15 18.72
CA ASP A 69 3.98 -2.03 17.90
C ASP A 69 2.91 -2.48 16.90
N ALA A 70 3.07 -3.67 16.30
CA ALA A 70 2.04 -4.26 15.44
C ALA A 70 0.73 -4.47 16.20
N ALA A 71 0.79 -5.02 17.42
CA ALA A 71 -0.40 -5.21 18.25
C ALA A 71 -1.09 -3.88 18.58
N GLN A 72 -0.32 -2.83 18.91
CA GLN A 72 -0.86 -1.50 19.14
C GLN A 72 -1.50 -0.91 17.88
N MET A 73 -0.89 -1.08 16.70
CA MET A 73 -1.47 -0.60 15.45
C MET A 73 -2.76 -1.34 15.08
N ARG A 74 -2.83 -2.66 15.30
CA ARG A 74 -4.08 -3.43 15.15
C ARG A 74 -5.17 -2.91 16.08
N TYR A 75 -4.83 -2.58 17.32
CA TYR A 75 -5.75 -1.96 18.27
C TYR A 75 -6.26 -0.60 17.77
N ILE A 76 -5.37 0.27 17.28
CA ILE A 76 -5.71 1.58 16.71
C ILE A 76 -6.66 1.40 15.51
N VAL A 77 -6.31 0.55 14.54
CA VAL A 77 -7.15 0.32 13.35
C VAL A 77 -8.54 -0.19 13.73
N ASN A 78 -8.63 -1.12 14.68
CA ASN A 78 -9.90 -1.61 15.19
C ASN A 78 -10.74 -0.49 15.82
N ARG A 79 -10.12 0.38 16.63
CA ARG A 79 -10.81 1.47 17.32
C ARG A 79 -11.26 2.59 16.39
N GLU A 80 -10.39 2.97 15.46
CA GLU A 80 -10.57 4.10 14.56
C GLU A 80 -11.55 3.81 13.43
N SER A 81 -11.54 2.57 12.90
CA SER A 81 -12.32 2.23 11.71
C SER A 81 -13.03 0.89 11.75
N ARG A 82 -12.80 0.07 12.78
CA ARG A 82 -13.25 -1.34 12.81
C ARG A 82 -12.79 -2.11 11.57
N TYR A 83 -11.55 -1.88 11.13
CA TYR A 83 -10.97 -2.45 9.92
C TYR A 83 -11.71 -2.08 8.62
N GLN A 84 -12.39 -0.93 8.58
CA GLN A 84 -13.07 -0.45 7.36
C GLN A 84 -12.21 0.61 6.64
N PRO A 85 -11.58 0.29 5.49
CA PRO A 85 -10.72 1.21 4.76
C PRO A 85 -11.44 2.47 4.27
N TRP A 86 -12.75 2.36 4.01
CA TRP A 86 -13.59 3.48 3.58
C TRP A 86 -14.19 4.29 4.74
N ALA A 87 -13.81 4.01 6.00
CA ALA A 87 -14.34 4.73 7.15
C ALA A 87 -14.08 6.24 7.04
N LYS A 88 -15.13 7.04 7.19
CA LYS A 88 -15.09 8.50 7.10
C LYS A 88 -15.85 9.11 8.25
N ASN A 89 -15.19 9.95 9.05
CA ASN A 89 -15.88 10.76 10.04
C ASN A 89 -16.66 11.89 9.34
N PRO A 90 -17.99 11.99 9.51
CA PRO A 90 -18.78 13.05 8.86
C PRO A 90 -18.55 14.44 9.46
N ARG A 91 -17.90 14.54 10.63
CA ARG A 91 -17.65 15.80 11.34
C ARG A 91 -16.22 16.32 11.18
N SER A 92 -15.34 15.61 10.50
CA SER A 92 -13.94 16.01 10.31
C SER A 92 -13.32 15.44 9.03
N SER A 93 -12.06 15.80 8.76
CA SER A 93 -11.29 15.21 7.66
C SER A 93 -10.82 13.78 7.93
N ALA A 94 -11.04 13.24 9.14
CA ALA A 94 -10.60 11.91 9.56
C ALA A 94 -11.12 10.80 8.65
N SER A 95 -10.21 10.04 8.04
CA SER A 95 -10.53 9.08 6.99
C SER A 95 -9.60 7.86 7.01
N GLY A 96 -10.12 6.72 6.55
CA GLY A 96 -9.35 5.50 6.37
C GLY A 96 -9.18 4.68 7.65
N LEU A 97 -8.34 3.65 7.56
CA LEU A 97 -8.11 2.68 8.62
C LEU A 97 -7.64 3.31 9.93
N THR A 98 -6.80 4.35 9.83
CA THR A 98 -6.17 5.03 10.97
C THR A 98 -6.75 6.44 11.22
N GLN A 99 -7.89 6.76 10.58
CA GLN A 99 -8.61 8.03 10.73
C GLN A 99 -7.71 9.28 10.57
N GLN A 100 -6.82 9.25 9.57
CA GLN A 100 -5.92 10.35 9.27
C GLN A 100 -6.69 11.61 8.88
N LEU A 101 -6.16 12.78 9.26
CA LEU A 101 -6.68 14.09 8.90
C LEU A 101 -6.02 14.62 7.62
N ASP A 102 -6.70 15.51 6.91
CA ASP A 102 -6.22 16.22 5.71
C ASP A 102 -4.94 17.03 5.92
N ILE A 103 -4.63 17.44 7.15
CA ILE A 103 -3.32 18.01 7.51
C ILE A 103 -2.14 17.05 7.20
N HIS A 104 -2.40 15.77 6.92
CA HIS A 104 -1.43 14.78 6.50
C HIS A 104 -1.40 14.54 4.98
N ALA A 105 -2.20 15.27 4.19
CA ALA A 105 -2.27 15.13 2.73
C ALA A 105 -0.89 15.22 2.05
N TRP A 106 -0.02 16.13 2.51
CA TRP A 106 1.34 16.29 1.98
C TRP A 106 2.19 15.01 2.08
N ARG A 107 1.88 14.08 3.01
CA ARG A 107 2.59 12.79 3.12
C ARG A 107 2.22 11.86 1.96
N TYR A 108 0.98 11.91 1.49
CA TYR A 108 0.54 11.20 0.29
C TYR A 108 1.24 11.79 -0.94
N GLU A 109 1.21 13.12 -1.09
CA GLU A 109 1.84 13.80 -2.22
C GLU A 109 3.34 13.47 -2.34
N ARG A 110 4.05 13.39 -1.21
CA ARG A 110 5.47 12.99 -1.17
C ARG A 110 5.73 11.60 -1.77
N ARG A 111 4.74 10.71 -1.72
CA ARG A 111 4.80 9.36 -2.30
C ARG A 111 4.22 9.29 -3.71
N GLY A 112 3.83 10.42 -4.30
CA GLY A 112 3.15 10.48 -5.59
C GLY A 112 1.69 10.03 -5.54
N TRP A 113 1.06 10.11 -4.36
CA TRP A 113 -0.32 9.72 -4.11
C TRP A 113 -1.21 10.97 -3.91
N ASP A 114 -2.50 10.83 -4.19
CA ASP A 114 -3.48 11.92 -3.98
C ASP A 114 -4.32 11.62 -2.73
N TRP A 115 -4.28 12.52 -1.75
CA TRP A 115 -5.12 12.43 -0.55
C TRP A 115 -6.60 12.19 -0.85
N ASN A 116 -7.14 12.80 -1.92
CA ASN A 116 -8.56 12.74 -2.19
C ASN A 116 -9.05 11.36 -2.62
N THR A 117 -8.19 10.60 -3.30
CA THR A 117 -8.50 9.25 -3.77
C THR A 117 -7.88 8.16 -2.89
N ASP A 118 -6.67 8.39 -2.39
CA ASP A 118 -5.82 7.34 -1.82
C ASP A 118 -5.95 7.19 -0.31
N ARG A 119 -6.57 8.13 0.40
CA ARG A 119 -6.75 8.03 1.86
C ARG A 119 -7.60 6.83 2.30
N PHE A 120 -8.37 6.24 1.37
CA PHE A 120 -9.20 5.07 1.60
C PHE A 120 -8.58 3.77 1.08
N ASP A 121 -7.44 3.85 0.36
CA ASP A 121 -6.65 2.67 0.06
C ASP A 121 -5.96 2.20 1.34
N ALA A 122 -6.25 0.97 1.75
CA ALA A 122 -5.80 0.38 3.00
C ALA A 122 -4.27 0.42 3.14
N PHE A 123 -3.56 0.04 2.07
CA PHE A 123 -2.11 -0.07 2.10
C PHE A 123 -1.44 1.31 2.06
N LYS A 124 -1.94 2.22 1.24
CA LYS A 124 -1.47 3.61 1.22
C LYS A 124 -1.75 4.30 2.56
N ASN A 125 -2.94 4.13 3.13
CA ASN A 125 -3.29 4.69 4.44
C ASN A 125 -2.35 4.17 5.54
N LEU A 126 -2.10 2.86 5.59
CA LEU A 126 -1.16 2.27 6.55
C LEU A 126 0.28 2.71 6.32
N ALA A 127 0.73 2.86 5.07
CA ALA A 127 2.05 3.39 4.76
C ALA A 127 2.23 4.83 5.26
N ILE A 128 1.20 5.68 5.14
CA ILE A 128 1.24 7.03 5.72
C ILE A 128 1.16 7.00 7.25
N ALA A 129 0.42 6.05 7.83
CA ALA A 129 0.42 5.85 9.28
C ALA A 129 1.82 5.44 9.78
N ARG A 130 2.56 4.65 8.99
CA ARG A 130 3.96 4.32 9.28
C ARG A 130 4.85 5.56 9.23
N ASP A 131 4.73 6.41 8.21
CA ASP A 131 5.48 7.67 8.13
C ASP A 131 5.18 8.61 9.31
N LEU A 132 3.95 8.58 9.81
CA LEU A 132 3.53 9.37 10.96
C LEU A 132 4.08 8.77 12.27
N TYR A 133 4.06 7.46 12.40
CA TYR A 133 4.68 6.73 13.51
C TYR A 133 6.20 6.96 13.57
N ASP A 134 6.91 6.91 12.45
CA ASP A 134 8.36 7.16 12.41
C ASP A 134 8.70 8.60 12.86
N ALA A 135 7.78 9.55 12.69
CA ALA A 135 7.97 10.94 13.09
C ALA A 135 7.58 11.23 14.56
N ALA A 136 6.60 10.52 15.13
CA ALA A 136 5.98 10.90 16.41
C ALA A 136 5.57 9.71 17.31
N GLY A 137 5.96 8.49 16.96
CA GLY A 137 5.45 7.26 17.57
C GLY A 137 3.93 7.18 17.49
N PHE A 138 3.30 6.58 18.50
CA PHE A 138 1.84 6.50 18.61
C PHE A 138 1.17 7.79 19.11
N SER A 139 1.91 8.89 19.31
CA SER A 139 1.37 10.12 19.89
C SER A 139 0.10 10.65 19.19
N PRO A 140 -0.04 10.59 17.85
CA PRO A 140 -1.25 11.04 17.15
C PRO A 140 -2.52 10.24 17.49
N TRP A 141 -2.36 9.01 17.99
CA TRP A 141 -3.46 8.12 18.39
C TRP A 141 -3.49 7.93 19.91
N ARG A 142 -2.96 8.86 20.71
CA ARG A 142 -2.92 8.75 22.18
C ARG A 142 -4.27 8.53 22.86
N CYS A 143 -5.35 8.92 22.20
CA CYS A 143 -6.68 8.70 22.75
C CYS A 143 -7.08 7.22 22.66
N CYS A 144 -6.39 6.41 21.86
CA CYS A 144 -6.59 4.98 21.63
C CYS A 144 -5.89 4.16 22.71
#